data_AF-A0A2A4XYF9-F1
#
_entry.id   AF-A0A2A4XYF9-F1
#
_cell.length_a   1.000
_cell.length_b   1.000
_cell.length_c   1.000
_cell.angle_alpha   90.00
_cell.angle_beta   90.00
_cell.angle_gamma   90.00
#
_symmetry.space_group_name_H-M   'P 1'
#
loop_
_entity.id
_entity.type
_entity.pdbx_description
1 polymer ?
#
loop_
_entity_poly.entity_id
_entity_poly.type
_entity_poly.pdbx_seq_one_letter_code
_entity_poly.pdbx_strand_id
1 'polypeptide(L)'
;MANFMRKIFISSLSLLYLLIATTAHAAEKPVTLPEIDQKLSVQAPNPEGIVKQSADQLPDAQPTKPAIIKTTTTQKNLITAHNAFDKGLYKTAAKLAKREFKAGSADAAFLLGEIYRKGFGTQVDIKQALSWYRKAANMDHSEAAFTFGYALSQGIGLDKNISEAKLYFQKAAKADHLIAQYNLAIIYAGLAGQAADYTKAFKWFKRAADNGHHQSQVDVSTLYSLGKGIKQNHTMAARYMQQAAQNGRSDAMVRYAIMAFNGKGIDRDLDQAVFWLKKAANLGQAVAQTRLSRLYYKGVGVRKDASIAVMLYRLALKSGAEDSWLEQEFNKLPKEFLEKGQKMANIWTKATAQQFLSLKN
;
A
#
# COMPACT_ATOMS: atom_id res chain seq x y z
N MET A 1 34.93 -19.53 -10.39
CA MET A 1 34.33 -18.23 -10.80
C MET A 1 32.86 -18.16 -10.39
N ALA A 2 32.56 -18.16 -9.09
CA ALA A 2 31.20 -18.03 -8.55
C ALA A 2 31.16 -17.21 -7.25
N ASN A 3 32.19 -16.40 -6.97
CA ASN A 3 32.34 -15.68 -5.70
C ASN A 3 32.70 -14.20 -5.86
N PHE A 4 32.45 -13.60 -7.04
CA PHE A 4 32.74 -12.18 -7.31
C PHE A 4 31.48 -11.32 -7.58
N MET A 5 30.28 -11.91 -7.54
CA MET A 5 28.98 -11.24 -7.72
C MET A 5 28.17 -11.14 -6.41
N ARG A 6 28.84 -11.17 -5.26
CA ARG A 6 28.22 -11.02 -3.92
C ARG A 6 28.66 -9.77 -3.17
N LYS A 7 29.55 -8.97 -3.77
CA LYS A 7 30.02 -7.68 -3.25
C LYS A 7 29.93 -6.66 -4.38
N ILE A 8 28.85 -5.88 -4.41
CA ILE A 8 28.66 -4.54 -5.05
C ILE A 8 27.19 -4.06 -4.95
N PHE A 9 26.26 -4.81 -4.34
CA PHE A 9 24.91 -4.31 -4.01
C PHE A 9 24.76 -3.99 -2.51
N ILE A 10 25.65 -3.13 -2.00
CA ILE A 10 25.45 -2.40 -0.73
C ILE A 10 25.99 -0.98 -0.95
N SER A 11 25.18 -0.11 -1.54
CA SER A 11 25.28 1.34 -1.30
C SER A 11 23.99 2.01 -1.79
N SER A 12 23.43 2.88 -0.95
CA SER A 12 22.27 3.77 -1.17
C SER A 12 20.84 3.28 -0.86
N LEU A 13 20.61 2.26 -0.02
CA LEU A 13 19.29 2.06 0.61
C LEU A 13 19.32 1.83 2.14
N SER A 14 20.35 2.35 2.81
CA SER A 14 20.55 2.18 4.26
C SER A 14 20.57 3.50 5.05
N LEU A 15 20.21 4.64 4.44
CA LEU A 15 20.28 5.95 5.11
C LEU A 15 18.93 6.56 5.53
N LEU A 16 17.79 5.97 5.14
CA LEU A 16 16.48 6.45 5.60
C LEU A 16 15.99 5.80 6.90
N TYR A 17 16.62 4.70 7.34
CA TYR A 17 16.28 4.02 8.60
C TYR A 17 17.18 4.40 9.78
N LEU A 18 18.27 5.14 9.56
CA LEU A 18 19.25 5.49 10.61
C LEU A 18 18.98 6.85 11.29
N LEU A 19 17.93 7.58 10.92
CA LEU A 19 17.63 8.91 11.46
C LEU A 19 16.49 8.95 12.50
N ILE A 20 16.07 7.78 13.00
CA ILE A 20 15.14 7.66 14.14
C ILE A 20 15.89 7.34 15.46
N ALA A 21 17.21 7.09 15.41
CA ALA A 21 17.95 6.53 16.55
C ALA A 21 18.88 7.50 17.31
N THR A 22 18.90 8.80 17.01
CA THR A 22 19.80 9.73 17.72
C THR A 22 19.14 11.07 17.97
N THR A 23 18.53 11.22 19.15
CA THR A 23 18.57 12.43 20.00
C THR A 23 17.55 12.29 21.15
N ALA A 24 18.00 11.81 22.31
CA ALA A 24 17.49 12.18 23.63
C ALA A 24 18.30 11.42 24.70
N HIS A 25 19.40 12.02 25.16
CA HIS A 25 20.08 11.63 26.38
C HIS A 25 20.40 12.93 27.13
N ALA A 26 19.57 13.29 28.10
CA ALA A 26 19.91 14.19 29.20
C ALA A 26 18.86 14.03 30.30
N ALA A 27 19.35 13.93 31.54
CA ALA A 27 18.67 13.42 32.72
C ALA A 27 17.93 14.50 33.53
N GLU A 28 16.86 14.11 34.24
CA GLU A 28 16.42 14.66 35.54
C GLU A 28 15.37 13.71 36.21
N LYS A 29 15.44 13.54 37.54
CA LYS A 29 14.60 12.68 38.42
C LYS A 29 13.71 13.57 39.34
N PRO A 30 12.68 13.05 40.06
CA PRO A 30 11.75 11.94 39.78
C PRO A 30 10.26 12.33 40.00
N VAL A 31 9.35 11.89 39.12
CA VAL A 31 7.94 11.56 39.45
C VAL A 31 7.55 10.31 38.66
N THR A 32 6.91 9.35 39.32
CA THR A 32 6.72 7.95 38.93
C THR A 32 5.68 7.70 37.81
N LEU A 33 6.13 7.18 36.67
CA LEU A 33 5.43 6.34 35.66
C LEU A 33 6.51 5.59 34.84
N PRO A 34 6.53 4.24 34.74
CA PRO A 34 7.63 3.53 34.08
C PRO A 34 7.49 3.46 32.55
N GLU A 35 8.63 3.68 31.90
CA GLU A 35 8.90 3.79 30.47
C GLU A 35 8.48 2.56 29.64
N ILE A 36 7.96 2.82 28.43
CA ILE A 36 7.99 1.85 27.33
C ILE A 36 8.93 2.41 26.28
N ASP A 37 10.22 2.15 26.46
CA ASP A 37 11.17 2.15 25.37
C ASP A 37 12.06 0.92 25.49
N GLN A 38 11.82 -0.06 24.61
CA GLN A 38 12.86 -0.91 24.03
C GLN A 38 12.32 -1.69 22.83
N LYS A 39 12.83 -1.29 21.66
CA LYS A 39 13.05 -2.07 20.43
C LYS A 39 12.10 -3.25 20.17
N LEU A 40 10.92 -2.96 19.61
CA LEU A 40 10.39 -3.84 18.57
C LEU A 40 11.27 -3.62 17.33
N SER A 41 12.17 -4.57 17.08
CA SER A 41 12.75 -4.79 15.77
C SER A 41 11.62 -5.08 14.79
N VAL A 42 11.04 -4.01 14.22
CA VAL A 42 10.20 -4.11 13.05
C VAL A 42 11.16 -4.45 11.92
N GLN A 43 11.31 -5.74 11.62
CA GLN A 43 11.72 -6.11 10.27
C GLN A 43 10.61 -5.52 9.38
N ALA A 44 10.92 -4.41 8.71
CA ALA A 44 10.03 -3.86 7.71
C ALA A 44 9.74 -5.00 6.73
N PRO A 45 8.47 -5.22 6.32
CA PRO A 45 8.19 -6.15 5.23
C PRO A 45 9.15 -5.81 4.09
N ASN A 46 9.83 -6.84 3.57
CA ASN A 46 10.84 -6.71 2.54
C ASN A 46 10.37 -5.70 1.48
N PRO A 47 11.07 -4.57 1.23
CA PRO A 47 10.66 -3.62 0.20
C PRO A 47 10.58 -4.28 -1.18
N GLU A 48 11.32 -5.38 -1.39
CA GLU A 48 11.19 -6.21 -2.60
C GLU A 48 9.86 -6.97 -2.67
N GLY A 49 9.19 -7.29 -1.57
CA GLY A 49 7.88 -7.96 -1.56
C GLY A 49 6.72 -7.02 -1.91
N ILE A 50 6.80 -5.76 -1.47
CA ILE A 50 5.82 -4.71 -1.79
C ILE A 50 5.97 -4.26 -3.26
N VAL A 51 7.21 -4.19 -3.74
CA VAL A 51 7.54 -3.92 -5.15
C VAL A 51 7.26 -5.15 -6.03
N LYS A 52 7.42 -6.40 -5.57
CA LYS A 52 7.06 -7.61 -6.33
C LYS A 52 5.55 -7.81 -6.48
N GLN A 53 4.75 -7.52 -5.45
CA GLN A 53 3.27 -7.52 -5.60
C GLN A 53 2.79 -6.48 -6.62
N SER A 54 3.57 -5.42 -6.89
CA SER A 54 3.27 -4.41 -7.90
C SER A 54 4.00 -4.61 -9.24
N ALA A 55 5.04 -5.47 -9.29
CA ALA A 55 5.82 -5.77 -10.49
C ALA A 55 5.36 -7.05 -11.22
N ASP A 56 4.81 -8.04 -10.51
CA ASP A 56 4.29 -9.28 -11.12
C ASP A 56 2.92 -9.08 -11.80
N GLN A 57 2.40 -7.86 -11.77
CA GLN A 57 1.20 -7.43 -12.47
C GLN A 57 1.48 -6.08 -13.14
N LEU A 58 1.86 -6.07 -14.42
CA LEU A 58 1.34 -5.00 -15.28
C LEU A 58 -0.17 -5.00 -15.02
N PRO A 59 -0.78 -3.93 -14.48
CA PRO A 59 -2.21 -3.95 -14.20
C PRO A 59 -2.92 -4.42 -15.46
N ASP A 60 -3.73 -5.46 -15.35
CA ASP A 60 -4.67 -5.76 -16.42
C ASP A 60 -5.59 -4.55 -16.50
N ALA A 61 -5.34 -3.74 -17.51
CA ALA A 61 -6.10 -2.55 -17.83
C ALA A 61 -7.56 -2.98 -18.00
N GLN A 62 -8.37 -2.80 -16.97
CA GLN A 62 -9.82 -2.83 -17.16
C GLN A 62 -10.20 -1.53 -17.85
N PRO A 63 -10.90 -1.59 -19.01
CA PRO A 63 -11.39 -0.39 -19.66
C PRO A 63 -12.35 0.31 -18.69
N THR A 64 -11.97 1.49 -18.21
CA THR A 64 -12.91 2.37 -17.53
C THR A 64 -13.93 2.82 -18.56
N LYS A 65 -15.21 2.51 -18.30
CA LYS A 65 -16.33 2.78 -19.20
C LYS A 65 -16.35 4.28 -19.54
N PRO A 66 -16.26 4.68 -20.82
CA PRO A 66 -16.29 6.09 -21.18
C PRO A 66 -17.66 6.69 -20.85
N ALA A 67 -17.65 7.93 -20.36
CA ALA A 67 -18.86 8.72 -20.15
C ALA A 67 -19.65 8.82 -21.46
N ILE A 68 -20.95 8.54 -21.39
CA ILE A 68 -21.85 8.55 -22.55
C ILE A 68 -21.98 9.99 -23.04
N ILE A 69 -21.23 10.32 -24.09
CA ILE A 69 -21.48 11.52 -24.89
C ILE A 69 -22.70 11.21 -25.76
N LYS A 70 -23.82 11.88 -25.49
CA LYS A 70 -24.98 11.87 -26.39
C LYS A 70 -24.62 12.70 -27.62
N THR A 71 -24.30 12.05 -28.74
CA THR A 71 -24.29 12.69 -30.06
C THR A 71 -25.42 12.14 -30.92
N THR A 72 -26.23 13.07 -31.39
CA THR A 72 -27.41 12.86 -32.23
C THR A 72 -27.01 12.38 -33.63
N THR A 73 -27.72 11.34 -34.08
CA THR A 73 -27.94 10.80 -35.42
C THR A 73 -27.11 11.37 -36.59
N THR A 74 -26.23 10.55 -37.17
CA THR A 74 -26.26 10.01 -38.57
C THR A 74 -24.87 9.46 -38.94
N GLN A 75 -24.57 8.20 -38.65
CA GLN A 75 -23.45 7.50 -39.29
C GLN A 75 -23.68 5.98 -39.30
N LYS A 76 -24.05 5.50 -40.49
CA LYS A 76 -24.03 4.12 -41.01
C LYS A 76 -23.13 3.18 -40.16
N ASN A 77 -23.73 2.25 -39.41
CA ASN A 77 -23.14 1.12 -38.65
C ASN A 77 -21.62 0.90 -38.83
N LEU A 78 -20.77 1.78 -38.27
CA LEU A 78 -19.32 1.62 -38.34
C LEU A 78 -18.87 0.79 -37.14
N ILE A 79 -18.35 -0.42 -37.38
CA ILE A 79 -17.69 -1.20 -36.33
C ILE A 79 -16.45 -0.41 -35.89
N THR A 80 -16.41 -0.01 -34.62
CA THR A 80 -15.24 0.64 -34.01
C THR A 80 -14.14 -0.39 -33.69
N ALA A 81 -12.92 0.09 -33.48
CA ALA A 81 -11.81 -0.78 -33.08
C ALA A 81 -12.10 -1.55 -31.79
N HIS A 82 -12.70 -0.91 -30.78
CA HIS A 82 -13.11 -1.55 -29.52
C HIS A 82 -14.17 -2.62 -29.76
N ASN A 83 -15.21 -2.33 -30.55
CA ASN A 83 -16.24 -3.33 -30.87
C ASN A 83 -15.67 -4.55 -31.61
N ALA A 84 -14.67 -4.35 -32.47
CA ALA A 84 -13.97 -5.46 -33.12
C ALA A 84 -13.09 -6.24 -32.13
N PHE A 85 -12.45 -5.55 -31.19
CA PHE A 85 -11.62 -6.16 -30.16
C PHE A 85 -12.44 -7.04 -29.21
N ASP A 86 -13.59 -6.54 -28.73
CA ASP A 86 -14.51 -7.26 -27.84
C ASP A 86 -15.08 -8.52 -28.50
N LYS A 87 -15.19 -8.53 -29.83
CA LYS A 87 -15.59 -9.70 -30.64
C LYS A 87 -14.44 -10.67 -30.95
N GLY A 88 -13.24 -10.44 -30.41
CA GLY A 88 -12.06 -11.26 -30.70
C GLY A 88 -11.46 -11.07 -32.09
N LEU A 89 -11.91 -10.05 -32.85
CA LEU A 89 -11.45 -9.77 -34.21
C LEU A 89 -10.18 -8.92 -34.20
N TYR A 90 -9.14 -9.40 -33.51
CA TYR A 90 -7.99 -8.56 -33.12
C TYR A 90 -7.21 -7.95 -34.28
N LYS A 91 -7.04 -8.66 -35.40
CA LYS A 91 -6.40 -8.10 -36.61
C LYS A 91 -7.23 -6.95 -37.20
N THR A 92 -8.55 -7.11 -37.22
CA THR A 92 -9.49 -6.07 -37.66
C THR A 92 -9.48 -4.89 -36.69
N ALA A 93 -9.49 -5.16 -35.39
CA ALA A 93 -9.40 -4.15 -34.34
C ALA A 93 -8.11 -3.32 -34.49
N ALA A 94 -6.95 -3.95 -34.69
CA ALA A 94 -5.69 -3.24 -34.91
C ALA A 94 -5.73 -2.35 -36.17
N LYS A 95 -6.33 -2.82 -37.26
CA LYS A 95 -6.47 -2.03 -38.50
C LYS A 95 -7.38 -0.82 -38.30
N LEU A 96 -8.52 -1.01 -37.63
CA LEU A 96 -9.46 0.06 -37.29
C LEU A 96 -8.82 1.06 -36.32
N ALA A 97 -8.12 0.57 -35.29
CA ALA A 97 -7.45 1.42 -34.31
C ALA A 97 -6.38 2.31 -34.96
N LYS A 98 -5.61 1.80 -35.94
CA LYS A 98 -4.69 2.62 -36.73
C LYS A 98 -5.39 3.74 -37.50
N ARG A 99 -6.60 3.49 -38.03
CA ARG A 99 -7.41 4.49 -38.73
C ARG A 99 -7.98 5.53 -37.76
N GLU A 100 -8.54 5.08 -36.66
CA GLU A 100 -9.10 5.94 -35.60
C GLU A 100 -8.03 6.82 -34.95
N PHE A 101 -6.83 6.28 -34.72
CA PHE A 101 -5.68 7.06 -34.25
C PHE A 101 -5.30 8.17 -35.24
N LYS A 102 -5.24 7.86 -36.54
CA LYS A 102 -4.99 8.90 -37.58
C LYS A 102 -6.08 9.97 -37.61
N ALA A 103 -7.29 9.64 -37.17
CA ALA A 103 -8.39 10.59 -37.01
C ALA A 103 -8.39 11.32 -35.65
N GLY A 104 -7.36 11.12 -34.82
CA GLY A 104 -7.19 11.83 -33.54
C GLY A 104 -7.70 11.07 -32.31
N SER A 105 -8.00 9.77 -32.40
CA SER A 105 -8.40 8.97 -31.22
C SER A 105 -7.19 8.51 -30.39
N ALA A 106 -7.10 9.01 -29.16
CA ALA A 106 -6.10 8.57 -28.19
C ALA A 106 -6.38 7.14 -27.68
N ASP A 107 -7.66 6.79 -27.49
CA ASP A 107 -8.10 5.45 -27.06
C ASP A 107 -7.69 4.38 -28.09
N ALA A 108 -7.75 4.71 -29.38
CA ALA A 108 -7.29 3.81 -30.44
C ALA A 108 -5.77 3.55 -30.38
N ALA A 109 -4.96 4.57 -30.03
CA ALA A 109 -3.55 4.37 -29.76
C ALA A 109 -3.32 3.53 -28.50
N PHE A 110 -4.08 3.75 -27.43
CA PHE A 110 -3.99 2.93 -26.22
C PHE A 110 -4.33 1.46 -26.50
N LEU A 111 -5.42 1.19 -27.25
CA LEU A 111 -5.82 -0.14 -27.66
C LEU A 111 -4.76 -0.84 -28.51
N LEU A 112 -4.08 -0.11 -29.41
CA LEU A 112 -2.93 -0.66 -30.13
C LEU A 112 -1.81 -1.07 -29.16
N GLY A 113 -1.57 -0.27 -28.13
CA GLY A 113 -0.68 -0.62 -27.02
C GLY A 113 -1.03 -1.96 -26.39
N GLU A 114 -2.29 -2.15 -26.00
CA GLU A 114 -2.79 -3.40 -25.40
C GLU A 114 -2.66 -4.60 -26.35
N ILE A 115 -2.98 -4.41 -27.64
CA ILE A 115 -2.85 -5.44 -28.66
C ILE A 115 -1.41 -5.95 -28.74
N TYR A 116 -0.42 -5.06 -28.79
CA TYR A 116 0.99 -5.45 -28.83
C TYR A 116 1.50 -5.98 -27.47
N ARG A 117 1.01 -5.44 -26.35
CA ARG A 117 1.42 -5.90 -25.00
C ARG A 117 1.00 -7.34 -24.75
N LYS A 118 -0.20 -7.72 -25.19
CA LYS A 118 -0.79 -9.04 -24.95
C LYS A 118 -0.66 -10.01 -26.13
N GLY A 119 -0.24 -9.54 -27.31
CA GLY A 119 -0.15 -10.37 -28.51
C GLY A 119 -1.51 -10.73 -29.10
N PHE A 120 -2.50 -9.82 -29.04
CA PHE A 120 -3.83 -10.09 -29.58
C PHE A 120 -3.81 -10.04 -31.11
N GLY A 121 -3.87 -11.22 -31.77
CA GLY A 121 -3.80 -11.30 -33.23
C GLY A 121 -2.43 -10.93 -33.82
N THR A 122 -1.40 -10.84 -32.97
CA THR A 122 0.01 -10.55 -33.29
C THR A 122 0.92 -11.23 -32.25
N GLN A 123 2.24 -11.20 -32.42
CA GLN A 123 3.16 -11.57 -31.34
C GLN A 123 3.25 -10.45 -30.30
N VAL A 124 3.59 -10.81 -29.05
CA VAL A 124 3.89 -9.85 -27.99
C VAL A 124 5.09 -8.99 -28.40
N ASP A 125 4.91 -7.67 -28.34
CA ASP A 125 5.96 -6.68 -28.66
C ASP A 125 5.85 -5.50 -27.69
N ILE A 126 6.63 -5.57 -26.61
CA ILE A 126 6.65 -4.54 -25.56
C ILE A 126 7.14 -3.20 -26.07
N LYS A 127 8.08 -3.17 -27.03
CA LYS A 127 8.61 -1.92 -27.58
C LYS A 127 7.55 -1.20 -28.41
N GLN A 128 6.79 -1.94 -29.22
CA GLN A 128 5.65 -1.35 -29.92
C GLN A 128 4.53 -0.92 -28.98
N ALA A 129 4.23 -1.72 -27.96
CA ALA A 129 3.23 -1.34 -26.96
C ALA A 129 3.58 0.01 -26.31
N LEU A 130 4.82 0.17 -25.84
CA LEU A 130 5.30 1.40 -25.22
C LEU A 130 5.32 2.58 -26.19
N SER A 131 5.64 2.36 -27.47
CA SER A 131 5.53 3.38 -28.51
C SER A 131 4.09 3.88 -28.68
N TRP A 132 3.11 2.99 -28.63
CA TRP A 132 1.69 3.33 -28.72
C TRP A 132 1.16 4.01 -27.46
N TYR A 133 1.54 3.54 -26.27
CA TYR A 133 1.19 4.22 -25.02
C TYR A 133 1.76 5.63 -24.97
N ARG A 134 3.00 5.85 -25.38
CA ARG A 134 3.59 7.19 -25.47
C ARG A 134 2.79 8.11 -26.39
N LYS A 135 2.34 7.60 -27.55
CA LYS A 135 1.49 8.38 -28.49
C LYS A 135 0.16 8.75 -27.85
N ALA A 136 -0.54 7.79 -27.24
CA ALA A 136 -1.80 8.04 -26.54
C ALA A 136 -1.61 9.03 -25.37
N ALA A 137 -0.53 8.89 -24.59
CA ALA A 137 -0.19 9.80 -23.50
C ALA A 137 0.14 11.23 -23.94
N ASN A 138 0.59 11.41 -25.19
CA ASN A 138 0.80 12.72 -25.79
C ASN A 138 -0.49 13.35 -26.33
N MET A 139 -1.58 12.58 -26.35
CA MET A 139 -2.95 13.01 -26.64
C MET A 139 -3.79 13.00 -25.35
N ASP A 140 -3.15 13.22 -24.20
CA ASP A 140 -3.76 13.32 -22.88
C ASP A 140 -4.54 12.08 -22.38
N HIS A 141 -4.28 10.90 -22.95
CA HIS A 141 -4.84 9.65 -22.41
C HIS A 141 -4.18 9.30 -21.07
N SER A 142 -4.96 9.35 -19.98
CA SER A 142 -4.47 9.21 -18.60
C SER A 142 -3.87 7.84 -18.31
N GLU A 143 -4.56 6.75 -18.69
CA GLU A 143 -4.08 5.37 -18.49
C GLU A 143 -2.77 5.12 -19.25
N ALA A 144 -2.69 5.53 -20.52
CA ALA A 144 -1.48 5.42 -21.32
C ALA A 144 -0.30 6.19 -20.71
N ALA A 145 -0.56 7.40 -20.21
CA ALA A 145 0.45 8.19 -19.51
C ALA A 145 0.93 7.49 -18.24
N PHE A 146 0.02 6.93 -17.44
CA PHE A 146 0.41 6.14 -16.27
C PHE A 146 1.24 4.91 -16.66
N THR A 147 0.78 4.10 -17.61
CA THR A 147 1.45 2.87 -18.05
C THR A 147 2.84 3.14 -18.61
N PHE A 148 2.98 4.17 -19.45
CA PHE A 148 4.28 4.57 -19.99
C PHE A 148 5.21 5.12 -18.90
N GLY A 149 4.69 5.97 -18.00
CA GLY A 149 5.45 6.48 -16.86
C GLY A 149 5.91 5.38 -15.91
N TYR A 150 5.07 4.37 -15.67
CA TYR A 150 5.42 3.21 -14.86
C TYR A 150 6.55 2.41 -15.49
N ALA A 151 6.44 2.10 -16.79
CA ALA A 151 7.50 1.40 -17.52
C ALA A 151 8.85 2.12 -17.45
N LEU A 152 8.87 3.45 -17.65
CA LEU A 152 10.06 4.28 -17.46
C LEU A 152 10.58 4.23 -16.02
N SER A 153 9.70 4.23 -15.02
CA SER A 153 10.11 4.20 -13.61
C SER A 153 10.79 2.89 -13.21
N GLN A 154 10.38 1.78 -13.83
CA GLN A 154 10.86 0.43 -13.54
C GLN A 154 11.95 -0.05 -14.52
N GLY A 155 12.13 0.61 -15.67
CA GLY A 155 13.00 0.13 -16.74
C GLY A 155 12.42 -1.06 -17.52
N ILE A 156 11.09 -1.13 -17.66
CA ILE A 156 10.40 -2.22 -18.37
C ILE A 156 10.39 -1.90 -19.85
N GLY A 157 11.21 -2.61 -20.64
CA GLY A 157 11.30 -2.44 -22.09
C GLY A 157 11.91 -1.11 -22.56
N LEU A 158 12.36 -0.28 -21.61
CA LEU A 158 13.00 1.03 -21.78
C LEU A 158 14.10 1.17 -20.73
N ASP A 159 15.05 2.09 -20.96
CA ASP A 159 15.99 2.47 -19.92
C ASP A 159 15.26 3.20 -18.79
N LYS A 160 15.63 2.91 -17.55
CA LYS A 160 15.01 3.50 -16.38
C LYS A 160 15.25 5.01 -16.35
N ASN A 161 14.17 5.80 -16.30
CA ASN A 161 14.23 7.26 -16.26
C ASN A 161 13.14 7.84 -15.35
N ILE A 162 13.50 8.12 -14.08
CA ILE A 162 12.56 8.65 -13.08
C ILE A 162 12.12 10.08 -13.42
N SER A 163 13.01 10.89 -13.98
CA SER A 163 12.71 12.28 -14.35
C SER A 163 11.65 12.34 -15.44
N GLU A 164 11.75 11.49 -16.45
CA GLU A 164 10.75 11.39 -17.50
C GLU A 164 9.46 10.73 -16.98
N ALA A 165 9.56 9.66 -16.19
CA ALA A 165 8.40 9.02 -15.55
C ALA A 165 7.54 10.01 -14.77
N LYS A 166 8.19 10.94 -14.02
CA LYS A 166 7.53 12.02 -13.28
C LYS A 166 6.65 12.88 -14.19
N LEU A 167 7.08 13.20 -15.40
CA LEU A 167 6.30 14.02 -16.35
C LEU A 167 5.03 13.29 -16.79
N TYR A 168 5.13 11.99 -17.07
CA TYR A 168 3.97 11.18 -17.45
C TYR A 168 3.01 10.92 -16.28
N PHE A 169 3.54 10.69 -15.07
CA PHE A 169 2.71 10.64 -13.87
C PHE A 169 2.02 11.98 -13.59
N GLN A 170 2.66 13.13 -13.86
CA GLN A 170 2.00 14.44 -13.78
C GLN A 170 0.84 14.56 -14.76
N LYS A 171 0.98 14.09 -16.00
CA LYS A 171 -0.12 14.07 -16.98
C LYS A 171 -1.29 13.23 -16.47
N ALA A 172 -1.03 11.97 -16.11
CA ALA A 172 -2.05 11.06 -15.60
C ALA A 172 -2.71 11.56 -14.31
N ALA A 173 -1.93 12.06 -13.35
CA ALA A 173 -2.41 12.55 -12.07
C ALA A 173 -3.29 13.81 -12.19
N LYS A 174 -3.00 14.68 -13.16
CA LYS A 174 -3.85 15.85 -13.48
C LYS A 174 -5.21 15.43 -14.04
N ALA A 175 -5.26 14.33 -14.78
CA ALA A 175 -6.48 13.68 -15.26
C ALA A 175 -7.11 12.71 -14.24
N ASP A 176 -6.89 12.97 -12.95
CA ASP A 176 -7.44 12.21 -11.82
C ASP A 176 -7.11 10.71 -11.74
N HIS A 177 -6.05 10.27 -12.44
CA HIS A 177 -5.59 8.88 -12.33
C HIS A 177 -5.02 8.60 -10.92
N LEU A 178 -5.76 7.84 -10.11
CA LEU A 178 -5.51 7.63 -8.68
C LEU A 178 -4.10 7.11 -8.37
N ILE A 179 -3.68 6.06 -9.08
CA ILE A 179 -2.38 5.43 -8.85
C ILE A 179 -1.23 6.34 -9.33
N ALA A 180 -1.49 7.21 -10.31
CA ALA A 180 -0.47 8.16 -10.78
C ALA A 180 -0.28 9.31 -9.77
N GLN A 181 -1.35 9.76 -9.11
CA GLN A 181 -1.27 10.72 -8.01
C GLN A 181 -0.39 10.19 -6.88
N TYR A 182 -0.58 8.93 -6.48
CA TYR A 182 0.26 8.27 -5.49
C TYR A 182 1.73 8.16 -5.93
N ASN A 183 2.00 7.65 -7.13
CA ASN A 183 3.37 7.49 -7.63
C ASN A 183 4.09 8.85 -7.76
N LEU A 184 3.39 9.88 -8.21
CA LEU A 184 3.92 11.23 -8.29
C LEU A 184 4.26 11.78 -6.91
N ALA A 185 3.40 11.54 -5.91
CA ALA A 185 3.65 11.95 -4.53
C ALA A 185 4.90 11.26 -3.96
N ILE A 186 5.07 9.97 -4.24
CA ILE A 186 6.24 9.19 -3.85
C ILE A 186 7.53 9.74 -4.48
N ILE A 187 7.51 10.11 -5.76
CA ILE A 187 8.66 10.77 -6.40
C ILE A 187 8.99 12.08 -5.69
N TYR A 188 7.99 12.92 -5.39
CA TYR A 188 8.20 14.15 -4.62
C TYR A 188 8.68 13.89 -3.19
N ALA A 189 8.38 12.75 -2.58
CA ALA A 189 8.87 12.38 -1.26
C ALA A 189 10.36 11.97 -1.25
N GLY A 190 11.05 12.01 -2.39
CA GLY A 190 12.51 11.84 -2.48
C GLY A 190 12.97 10.48 -3.03
N LEU A 191 12.16 9.85 -3.91
CA LEU A 191 12.54 8.56 -4.48
C LEU A 191 13.75 8.70 -5.43
N ALA A 192 14.63 7.68 -5.43
CA ALA A 192 15.82 7.57 -6.29
C ALA A 192 16.85 8.72 -6.15
N GLY A 193 17.13 9.16 -4.92
CA GLY A 193 18.19 10.14 -4.65
C GLY A 193 17.83 11.59 -4.99
N GLN A 194 16.58 11.86 -5.38
CA GLN A 194 16.08 13.23 -5.52
C GLN A 194 15.82 13.85 -4.15
N ALA A 195 16.12 15.14 -4.00
CA ALA A 195 15.73 15.89 -2.82
C ALA A 195 14.20 15.91 -2.67
N ALA A 196 13.72 15.63 -1.46
CA ALA A 196 12.29 15.57 -1.18
C ALA A 196 11.65 16.97 -1.16
N ASP A 197 10.52 17.11 -1.83
CA ASP A 197 9.58 18.23 -1.74
C ASP A 197 8.30 17.71 -1.07
N TYR A 198 8.34 17.64 0.27
CA TYR A 198 7.22 17.12 1.06
C TYR A 198 5.94 17.96 0.92
N THR A 199 6.05 19.24 0.57
CA THR A 199 4.90 20.10 0.29
C THR A 199 4.15 19.63 -0.96
N LYS A 200 4.87 19.33 -2.06
CA LYS A 200 4.27 18.74 -3.26
C LYS A 200 3.83 17.30 -3.04
N ALA A 201 4.60 16.50 -2.32
CA ALA A 201 4.23 15.14 -1.97
C ALA A 201 2.89 15.12 -1.21
N PHE A 202 2.76 15.96 -0.18
CA PHE A 202 1.53 16.09 0.59
C PHE A 202 0.32 16.41 -0.28
N LYS A 203 0.43 17.40 -1.20
CA LYS A 203 -0.69 17.77 -2.10
C LYS A 203 -1.19 16.57 -2.90
N TRP A 204 -0.28 15.78 -3.46
CA TRP A 204 -0.63 14.63 -4.29
C TRP A 204 -1.10 13.41 -3.47
N PHE A 205 -0.45 13.12 -2.34
CA PHE A 205 -0.95 12.10 -1.41
C PHE A 205 -2.34 12.46 -0.91
N LYS A 206 -2.58 13.72 -0.55
CA LYS A 206 -3.90 14.15 -0.07
C LYS A 206 -4.97 13.97 -1.14
N ARG A 207 -4.72 14.39 -2.39
CA ARG A 207 -5.66 14.16 -3.49
C ARG A 207 -5.97 12.68 -3.69
N ALA A 208 -4.95 11.82 -3.67
CA ALA A 208 -5.16 10.38 -3.78
C ALA A 208 -5.94 9.80 -2.58
N ALA A 209 -5.64 10.26 -1.36
CA ALA A 209 -6.29 9.84 -0.12
C ALA A 209 -7.77 10.24 -0.08
N ASP A 210 -8.09 11.47 -0.49
CA ASP A 210 -9.46 12.00 -0.60
C ASP A 210 -10.27 11.18 -1.62
N ASN A 211 -9.61 10.67 -2.67
CA ASN A 211 -10.19 9.78 -3.68
C ASN A 211 -10.13 8.28 -3.31
N GLY A 212 -9.92 7.95 -2.03
CA GLY A 212 -10.00 6.57 -1.52
C GLY A 212 -8.71 5.75 -1.61
N HIS A 213 -7.57 6.31 -1.99
CA HIS A 213 -6.30 5.57 -1.99
C HIS A 213 -5.82 5.31 -0.55
N HIS A 214 -6.00 4.07 -0.08
CA HIS A 214 -5.78 3.69 1.31
C HIS A 214 -4.34 3.89 1.80
N GLN A 215 -3.34 3.61 0.96
CA GLN A 215 -1.95 3.84 1.33
C GLN A 215 -1.67 5.34 1.47
N SER A 216 -2.25 6.18 0.61
CA SER A 216 -2.11 7.63 0.72
C SER A 216 -2.78 8.20 1.97
N GLN A 217 -3.86 7.61 2.46
CA GLN A 217 -4.45 8.00 3.75
C GLN A 217 -3.43 7.81 4.89
N VAL A 218 -2.69 6.69 4.89
CA VAL A 218 -1.60 6.44 5.85
C VAL A 218 -0.46 7.44 5.68
N ASP A 219 -0.06 7.75 4.45
CA ASP A 219 1.03 8.69 4.17
C ASP A 219 0.66 10.13 4.56
N VAL A 220 -0.56 10.57 4.25
CA VAL A 220 -1.11 11.87 4.68
C VAL A 220 -1.15 11.95 6.19
N SER A 221 -1.63 10.91 6.87
CA SER A 221 -1.61 10.85 8.33
C SER A 221 -0.19 10.98 8.87
N THR A 222 0.80 10.35 8.22
CA THR A 222 2.19 10.38 8.65
C THR A 222 2.77 11.78 8.47
N LEU A 223 2.51 12.44 7.34
CA LEU A 223 2.97 13.81 7.09
C LEU A 223 2.36 14.81 8.08
N TYR A 224 1.07 14.68 8.40
CA TYR A 224 0.44 15.49 9.46
C TYR A 224 1.04 15.21 10.84
N SER A 225 1.32 13.95 11.17
CA SER A 225 1.92 13.61 12.46
C SER A 225 3.35 14.11 12.61
N LEU A 226 4.11 14.22 11.52
CA LEU A 226 5.50 14.63 11.54
C LEU A 226 5.70 16.13 11.24
N GLY A 227 4.72 16.80 10.64
CA GLY A 227 4.88 18.18 10.16
C GLY A 227 5.89 18.31 9.01
N LYS A 228 6.06 17.25 8.20
CA LYS A 228 6.99 17.30 7.05
C LYS A 228 6.31 17.94 5.85
N GLY A 229 6.81 19.11 5.43
CA GLY A 229 6.27 19.88 4.30
C GLY A 229 4.93 20.58 4.57
N ILE A 230 4.40 20.46 5.78
CA ILE A 230 3.14 21.06 6.25
C ILE A 230 3.21 21.32 7.75
N LYS A 231 2.30 22.14 8.30
CA LYS A 231 2.16 22.28 9.74
C LYS A 231 1.72 20.95 10.37
N GLN A 232 2.40 20.54 11.44
CA GLN A 232 2.03 19.35 12.21
C GLN A 232 0.59 19.50 12.73
N ASN A 233 -0.20 18.42 12.61
CA ASN A 233 -1.57 18.39 13.09
C ASN A 233 -1.98 16.96 13.46
N HIS A 234 -1.93 16.63 14.76
CA HIS A 234 -2.25 15.29 15.22
C HIS A 234 -3.73 14.92 15.04
N THR A 235 -4.65 15.88 15.09
CA THR A 235 -6.08 15.63 14.85
C THR A 235 -6.34 15.23 13.41
N MET A 236 -5.72 15.91 12.44
CA MET A 236 -5.81 15.51 11.04
C MET A 236 -5.09 14.18 10.79
N ALA A 237 -3.96 13.93 11.47
CA ALA A 237 -3.30 12.62 11.40
C ALA A 237 -4.25 11.49 11.83
N ALA A 238 -4.86 11.63 13.01
CA ALA A 238 -5.79 10.64 13.53
C ALA A 238 -7.00 10.43 12.63
N ARG A 239 -7.55 11.51 12.02
CA ARG A 239 -8.66 11.42 11.08
C ARG A 239 -8.32 10.58 9.83
N TYR A 240 -7.20 10.85 9.17
CA TYR A 240 -6.79 10.06 7.99
C TYR A 240 -6.43 8.61 8.35
N MET A 241 -5.82 8.39 9.52
CA MET A 241 -5.53 7.04 10.01
C MET A 241 -6.82 6.26 10.31
N GLN A 242 -7.84 6.92 10.87
CA GLN A 242 -9.16 6.33 11.10
C GLN A 242 -9.81 5.91 9.79
N GLN A 243 -9.76 6.76 8.76
CA GLN A 243 -10.27 6.43 7.42
C GLN A 243 -9.58 5.19 6.84
N ALA A 244 -8.24 5.13 6.93
CA ALA A 244 -7.49 3.96 6.48
C ALA A 244 -7.87 2.69 7.26
N ALA A 245 -8.09 2.79 8.58
CA ALA A 245 -8.54 1.69 9.42
C ALA A 245 -9.97 1.21 9.07
N GLN A 246 -10.88 2.14 8.78
CA GLN A 246 -12.25 1.85 8.34
C GLN A 246 -12.27 1.09 7.00
N ASN A 247 -11.35 1.41 6.09
CA ASN A 247 -11.18 0.74 4.80
C ASN A 247 -10.49 -0.65 4.89
N GLY A 248 -10.38 -1.24 6.08
CA GLY A 248 -9.96 -2.63 6.24
C GLY A 248 -8.45 -2.85 6.37
N ARG A 249 -7.63 -1.81 6.35
CA ARG A 249 -6.18 -1.92 6.53
C ARG A 249 -5.80 -2.26 7.96
N SER A 250 -5.34 -3.49 8.20
CA SER A 250 -4.98 -3.97 9.54
C SER A 250 -3.80 -3.19 10.17
N ASP A 251 -2.85 -2.69 9.37
CA ASP A 251 -1.76 -1.83 9.83
C ASP A 251 -2.27 -0.46 10.30
N ALA A 252 -3.24 0.12 9.58
CA ALA A 252 -3.88 1.37 9.96
C ALA A 252 -4.75 1.21 11.23
N MET A 253 -5.46 0.08 11.37
CA MET A 253 -6.22 -0.24 12.58
C MET A 253 -5.32 -0.24 13.83
N VAL A 254 -4.13 -0.86 13.75
CA VAL A 254 -3.17 -0.84 14.86
C VAL A 254 -2.68 0.57 15.17
N ARG A 255 -2.33 1.36 14.14
CA ARG A 255 -1.86 2.74 14.32
C ARG A 255 -2.93 3.64 14.93
N TYR A 256 -4.17 3.54 14.45
CA TYR A 256 -5.30 4.28 15.02
C TYR A 256 -5.59 3.86 16.45
N ALA A 257 -5.53 2.56 16.76
CA ALA A 257 -5.68 2.07 18.12
C ALA A 257 -4.62 2.66 19.07
N ILE A 258 -3.37 2.78 18.61
CA ILE A 258 -2.29 3.40 19.39
C ILE A 258 -2.57 4.89 19.61
N MET A 259 -3.12 5.60 18.61
CA MET A 259 -3.52 7.01 18.77
C MET A 259 -4.62 7.14 19.82
N ALA A 260 -5.65 6.28 19.79
CA ALA A 260 -6.74 6.28 20.77
C ALA A 260 -6.25 5.92 22.18
N PHE A 261 -5.34 4.94 22.29
CA PHE A 261 -4.76 4.53 23.57
C PHE A 261 -3.99 5.66 24.26
N ASN A 262 -3.26 6.46 23.48
CA ASN A 262 -2.41 7.54 23.96
C ASN A 262 -3.12 8.91 24.01
N GLY A 263 -4.31 9.05 23.42
CA GLY A 263 -4.95 10.35 23.24
C GLY A 263 -4.19 11.28 22.28
N LYS A 264 -3.51 10.73 21.26
CA LYS A 264 -2.69 11.53 20.34
C LYS A 264 -3.54 12.08 19.18
N GLY A 265 -3.96 13.34 19.30
CA GLY A 265 -4.77 14.02 18.30
C GLY A 265 -6.26 13.70 18.34
N ILE A 266 -6.65 12.76 19.20
CA ILE A 266 -8.02 12.41 19.56
C ILE A 266 -8.07 12.25 21.07
N ASP A 267 -9.25 12.34 21.65
CA ASP A 267 -9.44 12.04 23.06
C ASP A 267 -9.02 10.60 23.35
N ARG A 268 -8.41 10.41 24.53
CA ARG A 268 -7.96 9.10 24.94
C ARG A 268 -9.17 8.20 25.15
N ASP A 269 -9.20 7.09 24.41
CA ASP A 269 -10.31 6.13 24.41
C ASP A 269 -9.74 4.70 24.36
N LEU A 270 -9.75 4.04 25.52
CA LEU A 270 -9.25 2.68 25.65
C LEU A 270 -10.18 1.65 25.00
N ASP A 271 -11.49 1.90 24.98
CA ASP A 271 -12.47 0.99 24.39
C ASP A 271 -12.31 0.97 22.87
N GLN A 272 -12.11 2.14 22.24
CA GLN A 272 -11.76 2.21 20.82
C GLN A 272 -10.41 1.58 20.52
N ALA A 273 -9.39 1.82 21.36
CA ALA A 273 -8.09 1.20 21.16
C ALA A 273 -8.19 -0.34 21.14
N VAL A 274 -8.91 -0.90 22.11
CA VAL A 274 -9.17 -2.34 22.21
C VAL A 274 -10.00 -2.83 21.03
N PHE A 275 -11.05 -2.10 20.63
CA PHE A 275 -11.91 -2.45 19.50
C PHE A 275 -11.10 -2.62 18.21
N TRP A 276 -10.27 -1.63 17.88
CA TRP A 276 -9.46 -1.67 16.66
C TRP A 276 -8.33 -2.71 16.74
N LEU A 277 -7.71 -2.91 17.91
CA LEU A 277 -6.75 -3.99 18.12
C LEU A 277 -7.38 -5.37 17.95
N LYS A 278 -8.60 -5.60 18.47
CA LYS A 278 -9.34 -6.84 18.25
C LYS A 278 -9.59 -7.08 16.77
N LYS A 279 -10.07 -6.06 16.05
CA LYS A 279 -10.32 -6.16 14.60
C LYS A 279 -9.03 -6.51 13.83
N ALA A 280 -7.92 -5.84 14.12
CA ALA A 280 -6.63 -6.13 13.48
C ALA A 280 -6.06 -7.51 13.87
N ALA A 281 -6.19 -7.92 15.14
CA ALA A 281 -5.74 -9.22 15.62
C ALA A 281 -6.51 -10.37 14.95
N ASN A 282 -7.80 -10.18 14.69
CA ASN A 282 -8.63 -11.14 13.97
C ASN A 282 -8.22 -11.29 12.50
N LEU A 283 -7.64 -10.24 11.91
CA LEU A 283 -7.03 -10.29 10.57
C LEU A 283 -5.61 -10.88 10.57
N GLY A 284 -5.16 -11.46 11.68
CA GLY A 284 -3.84 -12.09 11.79
C GLY A 284 -2.68 -11.10 11.97
N GLN A 285 -2.95 -9.84 12.31
CA GLN A 285 -1.90 -8.85 12.53
C GLN A 285 -1.17 -9.15 13.85
N ALA A 286 0.08 -9.62 13.77
CA ALA A 286 0.88 -10.05 14.91
C ALA A 286 1.15 -8.95 15.97
N VAL A 287 1.50 -7.74 15.55
CA VAL A 287 1.62 -6.56 16.44
C VAL A 287 0.32 -6.26 17.15
N ALA A 288 -0.84 -6.42 16.49
CA ALA A 288 -2.14 -6.24 17.13
C ALA A 288 -2.38 -7.30 18.21
N GLN A 289 -2.08 -8.57 17.88
CA GLN A 289 -2.19 -9.71 18.80
C GLN A 289 -1.27 -9.53 20.02
N THR A 290 0.00 -9.14 19.83
CA THR A 290 0.94 -8.86 20.92
C THR A 290 0.47 -7.70 21.80
N ARG A 291 0.01 -6.60 21.21
CA ARG A 291 -0.50 -5.46 22.00
C ARG A 291 -1.76 -5.80 22.77
N LEU A 292 -2.71 -6.47 22.12
CA LEU A 292 -3.95 -6.91 22.76
C LEU A 292 -3.67 -7.93 23.87
N SER A 293 -2.69 -8.81 23.68
CA SER A 293 -2.19 -9.72 24.71
C SER A 293 -1.74 -8.97 25.97
N ARG A 294 -0.90 -7.93 25.81
CA ARG A 294 -0.48 -7.06 26.93
C ARG A 294 -1.68 -6.41 27.62
N LEU A 295 -2.69 -5.95 26.87
CA LEU A 295 -3.90 -5.34 27.45
C LEU A 295 -4.71 -6.33 28.29
N TYR A 296 -4.92 -7.56 27.79
CA TYR A 296 -5.59 -8.62 28.56
C TYR A 296 -4.80 -9.08 29.77
N TYR A 297 -3.47 -9.14 29.68
CA TYR A 297 -2.63 -9.50 30.82
C TYR A 297 -2.66 -8.44 31.93
N LYS A 298 -2.63 -7.16 31.57
CA LYS A 298 -2.67 -6.05 32.53
C LYS A 298 -4.08 -5.64 32.97
N GLY A 299 -5.11 -6.00 32.22
CA GLY A 299 -6.49 -5.55 32.46
C GLY A 299 -6.73 -4.08 32.09
N VAL A 300 -6.08 -3.57 31.04
CA VAL A 300 -6.19 -2.16 30.62
C VAL A 300 -7.17 -2.04 29.46
N GLY A 301 -8.31 -1.37 29.68
CA GLY A 301 -9.39 -1.25 28.68
C GLY A 301 -10.15 -2.56 28.42
N VAL A 302 -9.77 -3.65 29.10
CA VAL A 302 -10.43 -4.95 29.05
C VAL A 302 -10.38 -5.58 30.43
N ARG A 303 -11.33 -6.47 30.72
CA ARG A 303 -11.23 -7.35 31.88
C ARG A 303 -9.96 -8.22 31.76
N LYS A 304 -9.15 -8.23 32.81
CA LYS A 304 -7.93 -9.04 32.88
C LYS A 304 -8.24 -10.52 32.62
N ASP A 305 -7.53 -11.13 31.69
CA ASP A 305 -7.64 -12.56 31.35
C ASP A 305 -6.30 -13.09 30.83
N ALA A 306 -5.62 -13.88 31.67
CA ALA A 306 -4.31 -14.43 31.34
C ALA A 306 -4.37 -15.50 30.23
N SER A 307 -5.46 -16.28 30.13
CA SER A 307 -5.60 -17.29 29.07
C SER A 307 -5.81 -16.64 27.71
N ILE A 308 -6.60 -15.57 27.62
CA ILE A 308 -6.75 -14.80 26.38
C ILE A 308 -5.43 -14.12 26.01
N ALA A 309 -4.72 -13.56 27.00
CA ALA A 309 -3.41 -12.96 26.76
C ALA A 309 -2.41 -13.98 26.17
N VAL A 310 -2.30 -15.17 26.77
CA VAL A 310 -1.46 -16.26 26.26
C VAL A 310 -1.90 -16.67 24.86
N MET A 311 -3.19 -16.88 24.64
CA MET A 311 -3.73 -17.25 23.33
C MET A 311 -3.27 -16.28 22.23
N LEU A 312 -3.48 -14.98 22.44
CA LEU A 312 -3.12 -13.94 21.47
C LEU A 312 -1.62 -13.91 21.21
N TYR A 313 -0.79 -14.03 22.24
CA TYR A 313 0.66 -14.05 22.06
C TYR A 313 1.14 -15.30 21.30
N ARG A 314 0.53 -16.47 21.57
CA ARG A 314 0.81 -17.70 20.82
C ARG A 314 0.44 -17.57 19.34
N LEU A 315 -0.63 -16.86 19.01
CA LEU A 315 -0.96 -16.53 17.62
C LEU A 315 0.10 -15.59 17.02
N ALA A 316 0.54 -14.57 17.76
CA ALA A 316 1.56 -13.62 17.29
C ALA A 316 2.91 -14.31 17.01
N LEU A 317 3.33 -15.22 17.87
CA LEU A 317 4.55 -16.02 17.73
C LEU A 317 4.55 -16.87 16.45
N LYS A 318 3.40 -17.43 16.04
CA LYS A 318 3.29 -18.17 14.77
C LYS A 318 3.57 -17.29 13.54
N SER A 319 3.39 -15.99 13.68
CA SER A 319 3.71 -14.99 12.66
C SER A 319 5.09 -14.35 12.86
N GLY A 320 5.93 -14.91 13.75
CA GLY A 320 7.29 -14.46 14.01
C GLY A 320 7.40 -13.22 14.91
N ALA A 321 6.33 -12.83 15.61
CA ALA A 321 6.41 -11.71 16.56
C ALA A 321 6.89 -12.20 17.93
N GLU A 322 8.01 -11.66 18.39
CA GLU A 322 8.60 -11.92 19.70
C GLU A 322 8.43 -10.71 20.63
N ASP A 323 8.23 -10.98 21.91
CA ASP A 323 8.04 -9.99 22.97
C ASP A 323 8.59 -10.53 24.29
N SER A 324 9.87 -10.23 24.57
CA SER A 324 10.59 -10.78 25.73
C SER A 324 9.92 -10.45 27.07
N TRP A 325 9.23 -9.31 27.16
CA TRP A 325 8.49 -8.94 28.37
C TRP A 325 7.31 -9.89 28.60
N LEU A 326 6.49 -10.14 27.57
CA LEU A 326 5.39 -11.11 27.68
C LEU A 326 5.90 -12.52 27.98
N GLU A 327 7.02 -12.94 27.41
CA GLU A 327 7.62 -14.24 27.71
C GLU A 327 8.01 -14.39 29.17
N GLN A 328 8.72 -13.40 29.71
CA GLN A 328 9.10 -13.38 31.13
C GLN A 328 7.88 -13.39 32.04
N GLU A 329 6.86 -12.61 31.71
CA GLU A 329 5.63 -12.55 32.48
C GLU A 329 4.82 -13.85 32.41
N PHE A 330 4.75 -14.48 31.25
CA PHE A 330 4.00 -15.73 31.08
C PHE A 330 4.70 -16.93 31.71
N ASN A 331 6.02 -16.93 31.82
CA ASN A 331 6.76 -17.94 32.57
C ASN A 331 6.43 -17.95 34.07
N LYS A 332 5.85 -16.86 34.60
CA LYS A 332 5.40 -16.76 35.98
C LYS A 332 3.96 -17.23 36.19
N LEU A 333 3.21 -17.48 35.11
CA LEU A 333 1.80 -17.87 35.20
C LEU A 333 1.63 -19.34 35.58
N PRO A 334 0.57 -19.69 36.34
CA PRO A 334 0.19 -21.08 36.53
C PRO A 334 -0.02 -21.81 35.19
N LYS A 335 0.41 -23.08 35.14
CA LYS A 335 0.34 -23.92 33.92
C LYS A 335 -1.04 -23.98 33.29
N GLU A 336 -2.10 -23.97 34.11
CA GLU A 336 -3.49 -24.00 33.62
C GLU A 336 -3.80 -22.85 32.65
N PHE A 337 -3.31 -21.64 32.91
CA PHE A 337 -3.52 -20.51 32.01
C PHE A 337 -2.77 -20.69 30.70
N LEU A 338 -1.56 -21.24 30.76
CA LEU A 338 -0.72 -21.52 29.59
C LEU A 338 -1.36 -22.57 28.69
N GLU A 339 -1.83 -23.67 29.28
CA GLU A 339 -2.49 -24.78 28.58
C GLU A 339 -3.83 -24.34 27.98
N LYS A 340 -4.65 -23.62 28.75
CA LYS A 340 -5.92 -23.08 28.27
C LYS A 340 -5.71 -22.10 27.11
N GLY A 341 -4.77 -21.17 27.24
CA GLY A 341 -4.42 -20.23 26.17
C GLY A 341 -3.91 -20.93 24.91
N GLN A 342 -3.07 -21.96 25.05
CA GLN A 342 -2.59 -22.77 23.93
C GLN A 342 -3.74 -23.52 23.23
N LYS A 343 -4.66 -24.11 24.00
CA LYS A 343 -5.85 -24.79 23.47
C LYS A 343 -6.70 -23.82 22.65
N MET A 344 -6.95 -22.61 23.18
CA MET A 344 -7.70 -21.56 22.47
C MET A 344 -6.99 -21.15 21.17
N ALA A 345 -5.66 -21.00 21.18
CA ALA A 345 -4.90 -20.60 19.98
C ALA A 345 -4.95 -21.70 18.89
N ASN A 346 -4.93 -22.96 19.31
CA ASN A 346 -5.08 -24.10 18.39
C ASN A 346 -6.48 -24.13 17.77
N ILE A 347 -7.53 -23.90 18.55
CA ILE A 347 -8.92 -23.80 18.04
C ILE A 347 -9.03 -22.64 17.03
N TRP A 348 -8.51 -21.47 17.40
CA TRP A 348 -8.52 -20.29 16.53
C TRP A 348 -7.88 -20.58 15.17
N THR A 349 -6.67 -21.17 15.19
CA THR A 349 -5.91 -21.48 13.97
C THR A 349 -6.66 -22.48 13.08
N LYS A 350 -7.36 -23.47 13.68
CA LYS A 350 -8.14 -24.45 12.92
C LYS A 350 -9.39 -23.83 12.31
N ALA A 351 -10.09 -22.97 13.05
CA ALA A 351 -11.29 -22.28 12.56
C ALA A 351 -10.96 -21.37 11.36
N THR A 352 -9.86 -20.61 11.44
CA THR A 352 -9.40 -19.79 10.30
C THR A 352 -8.92 -20.64 9.14
N ALA A 353 -8.22 -21.76 9.37
CA ALA A 353 -7.81 -22.67 8.31
C ALA A 353 -9.01 -23.31 7.58
N GLN A 354 -10.06 -23.70 8.31
CA GLN A 354 -11.29 -24.24 7.72
C GLN A 354 -12.03 -23.20 6.86
N GLN A 355 -12.14 -21.96 7.34
CA GLN A 355 -12.67 -20.85 6.55
C GLN A 355 -11.84 -20.60 5.28
N PHE A 356 -10.52 -20.79 5.35
CA PHE A 356 -9.63 -20.65 4.21
C PHE A 356 -9.77 -21.79 3.19
N LEU A 357 -10.01 -23.02 3.66
CA LEU A 357 -10.26 -24.18 2.81
C LEU A 357 -11.62 -24.11 2.11
N SER A 358 -12.66 -23.58 2.77
CA SER A 358 -13.98 -23.36 2.15
C SER A 358 -14.02 -22.25 1.10
N LEU A 359 -12.98 -21.42 1.02
CA LEU A 359 -12.83 -20.38 -0.01
C LEU A 359 -12.01 -20.86 -1.22
N LYS A 360 -11.45 -22.07 -1.17
CA LYS A 360 -10.63 -22.66 -2.25
C LYS A 360 -11.35 -23.75 -3.06
N ASN A 361 -12.55 -24.15 -2.64
CA ASN A 361 -13.48 -24.98 -3.40
C ASN A 361 -14.65 -24.12 -3.88
#